data_AF-A0AAV2E1T4-F1
#
_entry.id   AF-A0AAV2E1T4-F1
#
_cell.length_a   1.000
_cell.length_b   1.000
_cell.length_c   1.000
_cell.angle_alpha   90.00
_cell.angle_beta   90.00
_cell.angle_gamma   90.00
#
_symmetry.space_group_name_H-M   'P 1'
#
loop_
_entity.id
_entity.type
_entity.pdbx_description
1 polymer ?
#
loop_
_entity_poly.entity_id
_entity_poly.type
_entity_poly.pdbx_seq_one_letter_code
_entity_poly.pdbx_strand_id
1 'polypeptide(L)'
;MWARRIVRREIEEASTHAIYGVKAVTIFVCSVFASAFSSSSKNLLDLAIPDTVLLARPFSDLQTRVSGEIIELFPSEKSTALKELDSVDSIVKTLYPAIRDRLQQPPGVEEEALKICFTELQGGAEKLSKGLDLLAKQVDNFFEIVLSGRDALLCNLRVTSSDTNAVTGGK
;
A
#
# COMPACT_ATOMS: atom_id res chain seq x y z
N MET A 1 6.79 13.83 44.72
CA MET A 1 7.02 12.47 44.15
C MET A 1 5.80 11.92 43.42
N TRP A 2 4.57 12.14 43.92
CA TRP A 2 3.31 11.67 43.34
C TRP A 2 2.95 12.28 41.97
N ALA A 3 3.06 13.61 41.81
CA ALA A 3 2.76 14.28 40.54
C ALA A 3 3.61 13.78 39.35
N ARG A 4 4.89 13.44 39.57
CA ARG A 4 5.76 12.87 38.53
C ARG A 4 5.32 11.47 38.07
N ARG A 5 4.65 10.71 38.93
CA ARG A 5 4.12 9.38 38.58
C ARG A 5 2.84 9.48 37.75
N ILE A 6 2.01 10.48 38.03
CA ILE A 6 0.79 10.76 37.25
C ILE A 6 1.16 11.23 35.85
N VAL A 7 2.03 12.24 35.74
CA VAL A 7 2.49 12.77 34.45
C VAL A 7 3.15 11.68 33.60
N ARG A 8 3.93 10.78 34.22
CA ARG A 8 4.54 9.65 33.50
C ARG A 8 3.48 8.70 32.92
N ARG A 9 2.44 8.39 33.70
CA ARG A 9 1.37 7.47 33.26
C ARG A 9 0.59 8.03 32.07
N GLU A 10 0.23 9.32 32.13
CA GLU A 10 -0.45 10.03 31.03
C GLU A 10 0.41 10.03 29.74
N ILE A 11 1.72 10.23 29.87
CA ILE A 11 2.65 10.20 28.74
C ILE A 11 2.76 8.77 28.15
N GLU A 12 2.84 7.75 28.99
CA GLU A 12 2.89 6.35 28.54
C GLU A 12 1.60 5.91 27.84
N GLU A 13 0.44 6.33 28.35
CA GLU A 13 -0.87 6.07 27.75
C GLU A 13 -1.03 6.78 26.39
N ALA A 14 -0.69 8.07 26.33
CA ALA A 14 -0.68 8.83 25.08
C ALA A 14 0.30 8.24 24.05
N SER A 15 1.49 7.82 24.49
CA SER A 15 2.49 7.16 23.64
C SER A 15 1.98 5.81 23.11
N THR A 16 1.29 5.04 23.95
CA THR A 16 0.70 3.76 23.57
C THR A 16 -0.39 3.93 22.52
N HIS A 17 -1.26 4.94 22.68
CA HIS A 17 -2.33 5.23 21.72
C HIS A 17 -1.76 5.67 20.37
N ALA A 18 -0.68 6.46 20.36
CA ALA A 18 0.00 6.87 19.13
C ALA A 18 0.62 5.67 18.40
N ILE A 19 1.34 4.79 19.11
CA ILE A 19 1.94 3.58 18.53
C ILE A 19 0.86 2.66 17.97
N TYR A 20 -0.26 2.51 18.70
CA TYR A 20 -1.39 1.70 18.24
C TYR A 20 -1.98 2.24 16.94
N GLY A 21 -2.19 3.56 16.83
CA GLY A 21 -2.69 4.21 15.62
C GLY A 21 -1.79 3.97 14.40
N VAL A 22 -0.47 4.10 14.57
CA VAL A 22 0.49 3.80 13.49
C VAL A 22 0.37 2.35 13.04
N LYS A 23 0.33 1.40 13.99
CA LYS A 23 0.22 -0.03 13.66
C LYS A 23 -1.09 -0.33 12.93
N ALA A 24 -2.21 0.22 13.37
CA ALA A 24 -3.51 0.02 12.73
C ALA A 24 -3.51 0.54 11.29
N VAL A 25 -3.02 1.76 11.05
CA VAL A 25 -2.91 2.35 9.70
C VAL A 25 -1.96 1.54 8.82
N THR A 26 -0.81 1.12 9.33
CA THR A 26 0.13 0.29 8.55
C THR A 26 -0.52 -1.04 8.14
N ILE A 27 -1.15 -1.75 9.08
CA ILE A 27 -1.81 -3.03 8.78
C ILE A 27 -2.94 -2.82 7.76
N PHE A 28 -3.74 -1.75 7.93
CA PHE A 28 -4.80 -1.42 6.98
C PHE A 28 -4.26 -1.18 5.57
N VAL A 29 -3.25 -0.32 5.42
CA VAL A 29 -2.61 -0.03 4.13
C VAL A 29 -2.05 -1.30 3.50
N CYS A 30 -1.38 -2.16 4.28
CA CYS A 30 -0.90 -3.46 3.77
C CYS A 30 -2.05 -4.36 3.30
N SER A 31 -3.18 -4.38 4.02
CA SER A 31 -4.36 -5.16 3.64
C SER A 31 -5.02 -4.65 2.36
N VAL A 32 -5.01 -3.33 2.13
CA VAL A 32 -5.47 -2.70 0.89
C VAL A 32 -4.65 -3.20 -0.30
N PHE A 33 -3.31 -3.16 -0.21
CA PHE A 33 -2.44 -3.68 -1.27
C PHE A 33 -2.62 -5.18 -1.48
N ALA A 34 -2.71 -5.96 -0.40
CA ALA A 34 -2.95 -7.41 -0.49
C ALA A 34 -4.29 -7.73 -1.17
N SER A 35 -5.34 -6.99 -0.84
CA SER A 35 -6.67 -7.10 -1.46
C SER A 35 -6.63 -6.75 -2.94
N ALA A 36 -6.00 -5.62 -3.30
CA ALA A 36 -5.88 -5.17 -4.68
C ALA A 36 -5.10 -6.17 -5.55
N PHE A 37 -3.97 -6.69 -5.06
CA PHE A 37 -3.14 -7.64 -5.82
C PHE A 37 -3.74 -9.05 -5.87
N SER A 38 -4.38 -9.51 -4.80
CA SER A 38 -5.07 -10.80 -4.80
C SER A 38 -6.42 -10.75 -5.51
N SER A 39 -6.89 -9.56 -5.92
CA SER A 39 -8.23 -9.35 -6.52
C SER A 39 -9.34 -9.92 -5.64
N SER A 40 -9.13 -9.88 -4.33
CA SER A 40 -10.01 -10.50 -3.35
C SER A 40 -10.21 -9.57 -2.16
N SER A 41 -11.43 -9.06 -2.04
CA SER A 41 -11.87 -8.26 -0.90
C SER A 41 -11.81 -9.02 0.42
N LYS A 42 -11.60 -10.35 0.41
CA LYS A 42 -11.40 -11.17 1.61
C LYS A 42 -10.12 -10.81 2.38
N ASN A 43 -9.12 -10.25 1.69
CA ASN A 43 -7.87 -9.84 2.33
C ASN A 43 -7.93 -8.43 2.90
N LEU A 44 -9.03 -7.71 2.67
CA LEU A 44 -9.25 -6.40 3.22
C LEU A 44 -9.64 -6.56 4.69
N LEU A 45 -8.76 -6.12 5.59
CA LEU A 45 -8.95 -6.34 7.02
C LEU A 45 -9.88 -5.27 7.59
N ASP A 46 -10.90 -5.74 8.31
CA ASP A 46 -11.71 -4.90 9.18
C ASP A 46 -11.06 -4.82 10.56
N LEU A 47 -10.37 -3.70 10.83
CA LEU A 47 -9.62 -3.49 12.07
C LEU A 47 -10.49 -2.73 13.06
N ALA A 48 -11.09 -3.46 14.01
CA ALA A 48 -11.81 -2.85 15.12
C ALA A 48 -10.83 -2.16 16.09
N ILE A 49 -10.76 -0.83 16.02
CA ILE A 49 -10.03 0.00 16.99
C ILE A 49 -10.94 0.27 18.20
N PRO A 50 -10.49 0.03 19.44
CA PRO A 50 -11.27 0.35 20.64
C PRO A 50 -11.64 1.84 20.70
N ASP A 51 -12.88 2.15 21.07
CA ASP A 51 -13.40 3.53 21.19
C ASP A 51 -12.61 4.41 22.18
N THR A 52 -11.81 3.80 23.05
CA THR A 52 -10.91 4.48 23.99
C THR A 52 -9.74 5.16 23.27
N VAL A 53 -9.43 4.78 22.04
CA VAL A 53 -8.38 5.39 21.23
C VAL A 53 -8.96 6.58 20.45
N LEU A 54 -8.35 7.75 20.58
CA LEU A 54 -8.80 8.98 19.89
C LEU A 54 -8.92 8.84 18.36
N LEU A 55 -8.20 7.90 17.77
CA LEU A 55 -8.19 7.62 16.33
C LEU A 55 -9.36 6.72 15.88
N ALA A 56 -10.13 6.13 16.78
CA ALA A 56 -11.14 5.12 16.44
C ALA A 56 -12.13 5.59 15.36
N ARG A 57 -12.74 6.79 15.54
CA ARG A 57 -13.69 7.33 14.56
C ARG A 57 -13.02 7.73 13.24
N PRO A 58 -11.98 8.59 13.22
CA PRO A 58 -11.31 8.95 11.96
C PRO A 58 -10.81 7.73 11.17
N PHE A 59 -10.35 6.70 11.88
CA PHE A 59 -9.90 5.46 11.26
C PHE A 59 -11.06 4.66 10.68
N SER A 60 -12.16 4.46 11.42
CA SER A 60 -13.35 3.76 10.92
C SER A 60 -13.91 4.43 9.66
N ASP A 61 -13.93 5.76 9.63
CA ASP A 61 -14.40 6.53 8.47
C ASP A 61 -13.46 6.32 7.27
N LEU A 62 -12.14 6.41 7.48
CA LEU A 62 -11.14 6.15 6.45
C LEU A 62 -11.24 4.71 5.92
N GLN A 63 -11.36 3.74 6.83
CA GLN A 63 -11.43 2.32 6.50
C GLN A 63 -12.66 2.05 5.66
N THR A 64 -13.83 2.55 6.06
CA THR A 64 -15.10 2.36 5.33
C THR A 64 -15.02 2.96 3.93
N ARG A 65 -14.50 4.19 3.81
CA ARG A 65 -14.38 4.87 2.52
C ARG A 65 -13.42 4.15 1.58
N VAL A 66 -12.19 3.89 2.03
CA VAL A 66 -11.18 3.22 1.20
C VAL A 66 -11.62 1.81 0.84
N SER A 67 -12.26 1.10 1.78
CA SER A 67 -12.77 -0.24 1.51
C SER A 67 -13.89 -0.23 0.48
N GLY A 68 -14.81 0.74 0.56
CA GLY A 68 -15.84 0.94 -0.45
C GLY A 68 -15.25 1.21 -1.83
N GLU A 69 -14.29 2.13 -1.93
CA GLU A 69 -13.59 2.45 -3.19
C GLU A 69 -12.88 1.21 -3.78
N ILE A 70 -12.20 0.40 -2.96
CA ILE A 70 -11.53 -0.83 -3.43
C ILE A 70 -12.55 -1.85 -3.96
N ILE A 71 -13.67 -2.04 -3.26
CA ILE A 71 -14.72 -2.96 -3.67
C ILE A 71 -15.35 -2.51 -5.00
N GLU A 72 -15.55 -1.20 -5.19
CA GLU A 72 -16.08 -0.64 -6.44
C GLU A 72 -15.08 -0.70 -7.60
N LEU A 73 -13.79 -0.45 -7.34
CA LEU A 73 -12.74 -0.52 -8.36
C LEU A 73 -12.43 -1.96 -8.80
N PHE A 74 -12.65 -2.93 -7.92
CA PHE A 74 -12.39 -4.35 -8.17
C PHE A 74 -13.62 -5.24 -7.86
N PRO A 75 -14.76 -5.07 -8.57
CA PRO A 75 -16.04 -5.67 -8.16
C PRO A 75 -16.17 -7.18 -8.42
N SER A 76 -15.17 -7.87 -9.00
CA SER A 76 -15.10 -9.34 -9.04
C SER A 76 -13.72 -9.83 -9.54
N GLU A 77 -13.45 -11.13 -9.41
CA GLU A 77 -12.23 -11.89 -9.81
C GLU A 77 -11.63 -11.58 -11.21
N LYS A 78 -12.34 -10.87 -12.09
CA LYS A 78 -11.92 -10.64 -13.48
C LYS A 78 -11.08 -9.38 -13.70
N SER A 79 -11.10 -8.43 -12.78
CA SER A 79 -10.29 -7.22 -12.87
C SER A 79 -9.19 -7.27 -11.85
N THR A 80 -8.07 -7.92 -12.19
CA THR A 80 -6.90 -7.91 -11.32
C THR A 80 -6.18 -6.57 -11.40
N ALA A 81 -5.58 -6.11 -10.30
CA ALA A 81 -4.66 -4.96 -10.35
C ALA A 81 -3.37 -5.31 -11.14
N LEU A 82 -3.13 -6.60 -11.40
CA LEU A 82 -1.93 -7.16 -12.00
C LEU A 82 -2.18 -7.82 -13.37
N LYS A 83 -3.12 -7.33 -14.17
CA LYS A 83 -3.46 -7.89 -15.50
C LYS A 83 -2.25 -8.03 -16.44
N GLU A 84 -1.30 -7.12 -16.34
CA GLU A 84 -0.07 -7.16 -17.14
C GLU A 84 0.82 -8.33 -16.71
N LEU A 85 0.88 -8.63 -15.41
CA LEU A 85 1.58 -9.79 -14.88
C LEU A 85 0.88 -11.09 -15.28
N ASP A 86 -0.45 -11.15 -15.20
CA ASP A 86 -1.25 -12.30 -15.65
C ASP A 86 -1.03 -12.58 -17.14
N SER A 87 -0.92 -11.52 -17.95
CA SER A 87 -0.62 -11.63 -19.38
C SER A 87 0.78 -12.19 -19.64
N VAL A 88 1.79 -11.72 -18.90
CA VAL A 88 3.16 -12.24 -18.97
C VAL A 88 3.20 -13.71 -18.55
N ASP A 89 2.55 -14.08 -17.46
CA ASP A 89 2.48 -15.47 -16.98
C ASP A 89 1.81 -16.39 -18.02
N SER A 90 0.71 -15.94 -18.64
CA SER A 90 0.05 -16.66 -19.73
C SER A 90 0.99 -16.90 -20.91
N ILE A 91 1.78 -15.91 -21.32
CA ILE A 91 2.75 -16.04 -22.42
C ILE A 91 3.90 -16.99 -22.05
N VAL A 92 4.41 -16.90 -20.82
CA VAL A 92 5.46 -17.81 -20.32
C VAL A 92 4.98 -19.26 -20.31
N LYS A 93 3.70 -19.50 -19.95
CA LYS A 93 3.09 -20.84 -20.00
C LYS A 93 3.00 -21.41 -21.41
N THR A 94 2.79 -20.59 -22.43
CA THR A 94 2.82 -21.02 -23.85
C THR A 94 4.24 -21.12 -24.43
N LEU A 95 5.20 -20.37 -23.89
CA LEU A 95 6.59 -20.39 -24.35
C LEU A 95 7.23 -21.77 -24.16
N TYR A 96 6.99 -22.43 -23.03
CA TYR A 96 7.59 -23.74 -22.74
C TYR A 96 7.21 -24.83 -23.76
N PRO A 97 5.90 -25.05 -24.07
CA PRO A 97 5.49 -25.90 -25.18
C PRO A 97 6.12 -25.51 -26.52
N ALA A 98 6.16 -24.21 -26.84
CA ALA A 98 6.71 -23.73 -28.11
C ALA A 98 8.21 -24.06 -28.27
N ILE A 99 9.00 -23.98 -27.17
CA ILE A 99 10.41 -24.36 -27.17
C ILE A 99 10.55 -25.87 -27.38
N ARG A 100 9.72 -26.65 -26.68
CA ARG A 100 9.74 -28.12 -26.76
C ARG A 100 9.35 -28.64 -28.14
N ASP A 101 8.34 -28.05 -28.76
CA ASP A 101 7.89 -28.41 -30.11
C ASP A 101 8.97 -28.09 -31.15
N ARG A 102 9.73 -27.02 -30.92
CA ARG A 102 10.84 -26.61 -31.78
C ARG A 102 12.04 -27.52 -31.69
N LEU A 103 12.38 -27.98 -30.49
CA LEU A 103 13.44 -28.97 -30.32
C LEU A 103 13.14 -30.30 -31.03
N GLN A 104 11.87 -30.61 -31.30
CA GLN A 104 11.43 -31.81 -32.00
C GLN A 104 11.39 -31.65 -33.54
N GLN A 105 11.54 -30.43 -34.06
CA GLN A 105 11.50 -30.15 -35.49
C GLN A 105 12.89 -30.26 -36.13
N PRO A 106 12.98 -30.73 -37.38
CA PRO A 106 14.25 -30.77 -38.10
C PRO A 106 14.78 -29.35 -38.38
N PRO A 107 16.11 -29.18 -38.45
CA PRO A 107 16.72 -27.88 -38.73
C PRO A 107 16.24 -27.34 -40.10
N GLY A 108 15.73 -26.11 -40.10
CA GLY A 108 15.20 -25.42 -41.30
C GLY A 108 13.69 -25.18 -41.30
N VAL A 109 12.94 -25.70 -40.32
CA VAL A 109 11.52 -25.36 -40.12
C VAL A 109 11.41 -23.94 -39.56
N GLU A 110 10.53 -23.14 -40.17
CA GLU A 110 10.45 -21.70 -39.91
C GLU A 110 10.01 -21.40 -38.48
N GLU A 111 10.75 -20.46 -37.89
CA GLU A 111 10.78 -20.27 -36.46
C GLU A 111 9.60 -19.40 -35.90
N GLU A 112 8.45 -19.41 -36.56
CA GLU A 112 7.48 -18.33 -36.38
C GLU A 112 6.74 -18.36 -35.03
N ALA A 113 6.38 -19.54 -34.51
CA ALA A 113 5.68 -19.66 -33.23
C ALA A 113 6.50 -19.14 -32.02
N LEU A 114 7.80 -19.44 -31.92
CA LEU A 114 8.64 -18.86 -30.87
C LEU A 114 8.85 -17.36 -31.06
N LYS A 115 9.06 -16.89 -32.31
CA LYS A 115 9.23 -15.45 -32.56
C LYS A 115 8.01 -14.67 -32.08
N ILE A 116 6.80 -15.16 -32.40
CA ILE A 116 5.55 -14.57 -31.91
C ILE A 116 5.54 -14.56 -30.38
N CYS A 117 5.81 -15.69 -29.72
CA CYS A 117 5.88 -15.75 -28.26
C CYS A 117 6.88 -14.76 -27.66
N PHE A 118 8.09 -14.62 -28.24
CA PHE A 118 9.09 -13.66 -27.76
C PHE A 118 8.65 -12.22 -27.96
N THR A 119 8.03 -11.89 -29.10
CA THR A 119 7.51 -10.53 -29.33
C THR A 119 6.36 -10.18 -28.39
N GLU A 120 5.46 -11.14 -28.11
CA GLU A 120 4.38 -10.97 -27.15
C GLU A 120 4.92 -10.83 -25.73
N LEU A 121 5.91 -11.65 -25.35
CA LEU A 121 6.55 -11.60 -24.04
C LEU A 121 7.25 -10.26 -23.81
N GLN A 122 8.00 -9.78 -24.81
CA GLN A 122 8.64 -8.47 -24.77
C GLN A 122 7.61 -7.37 -24.59
N GLY A 123 6.52 -7.39 -25.36
CA GLY A 123 5.44 -6.41 -25.24
C GLY A 123 4.73 -6.46 -23.88
N GLY A 124 4.49 -7.66 -23.35
CA GLY A 124 3.91 -7.87 -22.02
C GLY A 124 4.82 -7.37 -20.90
N ALA A 125 6.11 -7.70 -20.96
CA ALA A 125 7.12 -7.26 -20.00
C ALA A 125 7.30 -5.73 -20.01
N GLU A 126 7.27 -5.10 -21.20
CA GLU A 126 7.35 -3.64 -21.31
C GLU A 126 6.13 -2.95 -20.69
N LYS A 127 4.91 -3.48 -20.93
CA LYS A 127 3.69 -2.97 -20.29
C LYS A 127 3.79 -3.09 -18.77
N LEU A 128 4.11 -4.29 -18.27
CA LEU A 128 4.30 -4.55 -16.84
C LEU A 128 5.33 -3.59 -16.22
N SER A 129 6.46 -3.37 -16.89
CA SER A 129 7.49 -2.44 -16.42
C SER A 129 6.97 -1.00 -16.33
N LYS A 130 6.17 -0.54 -17.30
CA LYS A 130 5.55 0.79 -17.28
C LYS A 130 4.52 0.91 -16.17
N GLY A 131 3.68 -0.12 -15.97
CA GLY A 131 2.72 -0.17 -14.88
C GLY A 131 3.40 -0.09 -13.51
N LEU A 132 4.51 -0.81 -13.31
CA LEU A 132 5.29 -0.76 -12.08
C LEU A 132 5.97 0.59 -11.84
N ASP A 133 6.47 1.26 -12.87
CA ASP A 133 7.03 2.63 -12.77
C ASP A 133 5.96 3.64 -12.35
N LEU A 134 4.74 3.54 -12.90
CA LEU A 134 3.62 4.37 -12.49
C LEU A 134 3.20 4.09 -11.04
N LEU A 135 3.14 2.81 -10.65
CA LEU A 135 2.82 2.43 -9.27
C LEU A 135 3.87 2.96 -8.28
N ALA A 136 5.15 2.85 -8.60
CA ALA A 136 6.24 3.37 -7.77
C ALA A 136 6.07 4.88 -7.53
N LYS A 137 5.81 5.66 -8.59
CA LYS A 137 5.55 7.10 -8.48
C LYS A 137 4.35 7.44 -7.58
N GLN A 138 3.27 6.65 -7.67
CA GLN A 138 2.09 6.86 -6.81
C GLN A 138 2.40 6.54 -5.33
N VAL A 139 3.17 5.48 -5.07
CA VAL A 139 3.60 5.12 -3.72
C VAL A 139 4.54 6.19 -3.14
N ASP A 140 5.49 6.70 -3.94
CA ASP A 140 6.39 7.79 -3.52
C ASP A 140 5.60 9.05 -3.15
N ASN A 141 4.67 9.49 -4.01
CA ASN A 141 3.82 10.64 -3.74
C ASN A 141 2.93 10.44 -2.49
N PHE A 142 2.42 9.23 -2.25
CA PHE A 142 1.69 8.91 -1.02
C PHE A 142 2.57 9.11 0.21
N PHE A 143 3.80 8.58 0.20
CA PHE A 143 4.72 8.75 1.33
C PHE A 143 5.16 10.20 1.51
N GLU A 144 5.35 10.98 0.44
CA GLU A 144 5.61 12.41 0.54
C GLU A 144 4.47 13.17 1.25
N ILE A 145 3.21 12.86 0.91
CA ILE A 145 2.04 13.45 1.59
C ILE A 145 2.01 13.07 3.07
N VAL A 146 2.25 11.79 3.40
CA VAL A 146 2.25 11.32 4.80
C VAL A 146 3.38 11.98 5.60
N LEU A 147 4.59 12.03 5.06
CA LEU A 147 5.75 12.59 5.73
C LEU A 147 5.62 14.11 5.90
N SER A 148 5.15 14.82 4.86
CA SER A 148 4.92 16.27 4.94
C SER A 148 3.80 16.63 5.94
N GLY A 149 2.71 15.86 5.97
CA GLY A 149 1.65 16.02 6.97
C GLY A 149 2.17 15.80 8.41
N ARG A 150 2.98 14.76 8.63
CA ARG A 150 3.65 14.53 9.92
C ARG A 150 4.53 15.71 10.29
N ASP A 151 5.36 16.19 9.37
CA ASP A 151 6.29 17.28 9.63
C ASP A 151 5.53 18.58 9.96
N ALA A 152 4.42 18.86 9.27
CA ALA A 152 3.54 19.99 9.59
C ALA A 152 2.93 19.88 11.00
N LEU A 153 2.43 18.71 11.39
CA LEU A 153 1.90 18.47 12.74
C LEU A 153 2.98 18.63 13.82
N LEU A 154 4.18 18.10 13.59
CA LEU A 154 5.32 18.25 14.51
C LEU A 154 5.76 19.71 14.64
N CYS A 155 5.77 20.47 13.54
CA CYS A 155 6.04 21.90 13.57
C CYS A 155 5.01 22.64 14.42
N ASN A 156 3.72 22.36 14.27
CA ASN A 156 2.66 22.99 15.07
C ASN A 156 2.80 22.68 16.57
N LEU A 157 3.18 21.45 16.94
CA LEU A 157 3.43 21.08 18.34
C LEU A 157 4.67 21.76 18.93
N ARG A 158 5.67 22.11 18.11
CA ARG A 158 6.84 22.87 18.57
C ARG A 158 6.50 24.33 18.82
N VAL A 159 5.73 24.96 17.92
CA VAL A 159 5.32 26.37 18.06
C VAL A 159 4.53 26.60 19.35
N THR A 160 3.61 25.70 19.70
CA THR A 160 2.83 25.81 20.95
C THR A 160 3.67 25.66 22.22
N SER A 161 4.79 24.93 22.16
CA SER A 161 5.72 24.80 23.29
C SER A 161 6.58 26.05 23.54
N SER A 162 6.85 26.84 22.50
CA SER A 162 7.59 28.10 22.58
C SER A 162 6.75 29.25 23.13
N ASP A 163 5.45 29.29 22.84
CA ASP A 163 4.57 30.39 23.29
C ASP A 163 4.24 30.32 24.79
N THR A 164 4.21 29.12 25.38
CA THR A 164 3.99 28.95 26.83
C THR A 164 5.15 29.43 27.71
N ASN A 165 6.37 29.55 27.17
CA ASN A 165 7.53 30.01 27.94
C ASN A 165 7.66 31.54 28.01
N ALA A 166 6.87 32.29 27.25
CA ALA A 166 6.90 33.76 27.24
C ALA A 166 5.97 34.41 28.28
N VAL A 167 5.02 33.67 28.87
CA VAL A 167 3.95 34.24 29.73
C VAL A 167 4.28 34.21 31.24
N THR A 168 5.41 33.62 31.68
CA THR A 168 5.76 33.55 33.11
C THR A 168 6.97 34.38 33.55
N GLY A 169 7.54 35.21 32.67
CA GLY A 169 8.66 36.10 32.98
C GLY A 169 8.26 37.57 33.17
N GLY A 170 7.38 37.85 34.14
CA GLY A 170 6.94 39.22 34.42
C GLY A 170 6.53 39.43 35.88
N LYS A 171 7.53 39.64 36.74
CA LYS A 171 7.40 40.37 38.00
C LYS A 171 8.61 41.26 38.18
#